data_AF-A0AAE3RTZ7-F1
#
_entry.id   AF-A0AAE3RTZ7-F1
#
_cell.length_a   1.000
_cell.length_b   1.000
_cell.length_c   1.000
_cell.angle_alpha   90.00
_cell.angle_beta   90.00
_cell.angle_gamma   90.00
#
_symmetry.space_group_name_H-M   'P 1'
#
loop_
_entity.id
_entity.type
_entity.pdbx_description
1 polymer ?
#
loop_
_entity_poly.entity_id
_entity_poly.type
_entity_poly.pdbx_seq_one_letter_code
_entity_poly.pdbx_strand_id
1 'polypeptide(L)'
;MKLKSLYVVLVSIASYMPLMAAASLTEHQLLVSCNKKASSLVESFDGDLQNLKESRRLDLLRLVSDGCQGGYRSARDGMQYKDIERYLTQESSQSELPVDLMLESVKVGYSLYNNGN
;
A
#
# COMPACT_ATOMS: atom_id res chain seq x y z
N MET A 1 -10.60 4.31 -61.08
CA MET A 1 -11.13 4.63 -59.72
C MET A 1 -11.35 3.33 -58.96
N LYS A 2 -10.94 3.27 -57.68
CA LYS A 2 -11.21 2.24 -56.63
C LYS A 2 -9.93 1.69 -56.00
N LEU A 3 -9.25 2.50 -55.18
CA LEU A 3 -8.19 2.04 -54.25
C LEU A 3 -7.96 3.04 -53.10
N LYS A 4 -9.01 3.75 -52.67
CA LYS A 4 -8.91 4.79 -51.62
C LYS A 4 -9.79 4.55 -50.39
N SER A 5 -10.52 3.44 -50.31
CA SER A 5 -11.58 3.25 -49.30
C SER A 5 -11.39 2.00 -48.44
N LEU A 6 -10.17 1.74 -47.96
CA LEU A 6 -9.91 0.67 -46.98
C LEU A 6 -9.02 1.10 -45.80
N TYR A 7 -8.37 2.26 -45.88
CA TYR A 7 -7.46 2.73 -44.83
C TYR A 7 -8.10 3.65 -43.78
N VAL A 8 -9.36 4.08 -43.97
CA VAL A 8 -10.00 5.05 -43.06
C VAL A 8 -10.71 4.39 -41.87
N VAL A 9 -10.87 3.07 -41.86
CA VAL A 9 -11.64 2.37 -40.81
C VAL A 9 -10.74 1.77 -39.71
N LEU A 10 -9.41 1.66 -39.93
CA LEU A 10 -8.50 1.01 -38.98
C LEU A 10 -7.89 1.92 -37.91
N VAL A 11 -8.12 3.24 -37.97
CA VAL A 11 -7.53 4.21 -37.00
C VAL A 11 -8.44 4.43 -35.78
N SER A 12 -9.70 3.98 -35.80
CA SER A 12 -10.69 4.35 -34.79
C SER A 12 -10.83 3.39 -33.60
N ILE A 13 -10.01 2.34 -33.51
CA ILE A 13 -10.15 1.29 -32.47
C ILE A 13 -9.09 1.40 -31.36
N ALA A 14 -8.10 2.28 -31.50
CA ALA A 14 -7.06 2.47 -30.47
C ALA A 14 -7.51 3.36 -29.29
N SER A 15 -8.66 4.03 -29.37
CA SER A 15 -9.10 5.05 -28.40
C SER A 15 -10.01 4.56 -27.28
N TYR A 16 -10.21 3.24 -27.14
CA TYR A 16 -11.09 2.67 -26.12
C TYR A 16 -10.40 1.59 -25.28
N MET A 17 -9.13 1.80 -24.90
CA MET A 17 -8.72 1.21 -23.64
C MET A 17 -9.38 2.04 -22.54
N PRO A 18 -10.39 1.52 -21.81
CA PRO A 18 -10.82 2.18 -20.59
C PRO A 18 -9.56 2.31 -19.75
N LEU A 19 -9.21 3.56 -19.44
CA LEU A 19 -8.28 3.85 -18.36
C LEU A 19 -8.90 3.19 -17.14
N MET A 20 -8.46 1.96 -16.84
CA MET A 20 -8.86 1.22 -15.65
C MET A 20 -8.33 2.04 -14.49
N ALA A 21 -9.12 3.03 -14.05
CA ALA A 21 -8.92 3.65 -12.76
C ALA A 21 -8.93 2.49 -11.78
N ALA A 22 -7.77 2.13 -11.24
CA ALA A 22 -7.66 1.13 -10.20
C ALA A 22 -8.71 1.52 -9.14
N ALA A 23 -9.69 0.64 -8.93
CA ALA A 23 -10.78 0.94 -8.03
C ALA A 23 -10.19 1.16 -6.64
N SER A 24 -10.17 2.42 -6.19
CA SER A 24 -9.62 2.75 -4.89
C SER A 24 -10.50 2.12 -3.82
N LEU A 25 -9.89 1.40 -2.88
CA LEU A 25 -10.57 0.89 -1.69
C LEU A 25 -11.28 2.03 -0.96
N THR A 26 -12.47 1.74 -0.45
CA THR A 26 -13.13 2.60 0.55
C THR A 26 -12.32 2.57 1.85
N GLU A 27 -12.51 3.57 2.72
CA GLU A 27 -11.83 3.63 4.02
C GLU A 27 -12.07 2.36 4.87
N HIS A 28 -13.30 1.83 4.85
CA HIS A 28 -13.62 0.61 5.57
C HIS A 28 -12.91 -0.62 5.00
N GLN A 29 -12.88 -0.78 3.67
CA GLN A 29 -12.17 -1.89 3.04
C GLN A 29 -10.66 -1.80 3.29
N LEU A 30 -10.10 -0.60 3.21
CA LEU A 30 -8.70 -0.34 3.54
C LEU A 30 -8.39 -0.71 4.99
N LEU A 31 -9.23 -0.29 5.94
CA LEU A 31 -9.06 -0.62 7.36
C LEU A 31 -9.09 -2.13 7.59
N VAL A 32 -10.05 -2.85 6.98
CA VAL A 32 -10.14 -4.31 7.09
C VAL A 32 -8.90 -4.98 6.49
N SER A 33 -8.46 -4.57 5.30
CA SER A 33 -7.26 -5.11 4.65
C SER A 33 -5.99 -4.85 5.48
N CYS A 34 -5.82 -3.63 5.97
CA CYS A 34 -4.68 -3.25 6.81
C CYS A 34 -4.69 -3.96 8.16
N ASN A 35 -5.83 -4.12 8.83
CA ASN A 35 -5.93 -4.89 10.08
C ASN A 35 -5.55 -6.36 9.87
N LYS A 36 -6.05 -6.97 8.78
CA LYS A 36 -5.72 -8.36 8.44
C LYS A 36 -4.23 -8.54 8.19
N LYS A 37 -3.61 -7.60 7.46
CA LYS A 37 -2.18 -7.61 7.18
C LYS A 37 -1.35 -7.31 8.43
N ALA A 38 -1.80 -6.40 9.29
CA ALA A 38 -1.14 -6.07 10.54
C ALA A 38 -1.02 -7.28 11.45
N SER A 39 -2.09 -8.06 11.63
CA SER A 39 -2.04 -9.31 12.40
C SER A 39 -1.00 -10.28 11.83
N SER A 40 -1.05 -10.55 10.52
CA SER A 40 -0.09 -11.45 9.88
C SER A 40 1.35 -10.95 9.99
N LEU A 41 1.56 -9.63 9.88
CA LEU A 41 2.89 -9.04 9.90
C LEU A 41 3.48 -9.09 11.32
N VAL A 42 2.71 -8.69 12.33
CA VAL A 42 3.11 -8.76 13.75
C VAL A 42 3.38 -10.20 14.19
N GLU A 43 2.61 -11.17 13.69
CA GLU A 43 2.85 -12.60 13.98
C GLU A 43 4.10 -13.16 13.30
N SER A 44 4.44 -12.65 12.11
CA SER A 44 5.63 -13.07 11.36
C SER A 44 6.92 -12.40 11.80
N PHE A 45 6.81 -11.28 12.51
CA PHE A 45 7.95 -10.49 12.94
C PHE A 45 8.55 -11.07 14.22
N ASP A 46 9.87 -11.03 14.31
CA ASP A 46 10.74 -11.92 15.10
C ASP A 46 10.30 -12.16 16.56
N GLY A 47 10.75 -13.29 17.12
CA GLY A 47 10.29 -13.89 18.38
C GLY A 47 10.27 -12.99 19.62
N ASP A 48 10.96 -11.85 19.60
CA ASP A 48 10.91 -10.81 20.63
C ASP A 48 9.49 -10.24 20.86
N LEU A 49 8.64 -10.22 19.83
CA LEU A 49 7.27 -9.74 19.95
C LEU A 49 6.32 -10.76 20.60
N GLN A 50 6.70 -12.05 20.66
CA GLN A 50 5.84 -13.10 21.22
C GLN A 50 5.71 -12.99 22.74
N ASN A 51 6.68 -12.36 23.42
CA ASN A 51 6.67 -12.13 24.87
C ASN A 51 6.07 -10.78 25.28
N LEU A 52 5.51 -10.02 24.32
CA LEU A 52 4.87 -8.75 24.64
C LEU A 52 3.60 -8.96 25.47
N LYS A 53 3.40 -8.07 26.44
CA LYS A 53 2.10 -7.94 27.11
C LYS A 53 1.01 -7.66 26.08
N GLU A 54 -0.17 -8.24 26.29
CA GLU A 54 -1.32 -8.12 25.38
C GLU A 54 -1.64 -6.67 25.00
N SER A 55 -1.54 -5.73 25.96
CA SER A 55 -1.74 -4.30 25.69
C SER A 55 -0.74 -3.75 24.66
N ARG A 56 0.56 -4.05 24.81
CA ARG A 56 1.58 -3.65 23.84
C ARG A 56 1.36 -4.32 22.48
N ARG A 57 0.86 -5.57 22.45
CA ARG A 57 0.53 -6.25 21.19
C ARG A 57 -0.60 -5.56 20.44
N LEU A 58 -1.64 -5.12 21.15
CA LEU A 58 -2.75 -4.37 20.54
C LEU A 58 -2.29 -3.01 20.02
N ASP A 59 -1.43 -2.31 20.77
CA ASP A 59 -0.86 -1.04 20.33
C ASP A 59 0.01 -1.21 19.09
N LEU A 60 0.78 -2.32 19.02
CA LEU A 60 1.58 -2.66 17.86
C LEU A 60 0.71 -2.97 16.63
N LEU A 61 -0.37 -3.74 16.79
CA LEU A 61 -1.32 -4.03 15.71
C LEU A 61 -1.96 -2.75 15.16
N ARG A 62 -2.33 -1.82 16.05
CA ARG A 62 -2.86 -0.51 15.64
C ARG A 62 -1.83 0.28 14.85
N LEU A 63 -0.61 0.40 15.37
CA LEU A 63 0.46 1.14 14.69
C LEU A 63 0.77 0.56 13.31
N VAL A 64 0.88 -0.77 13.21
CA VAL A 64 1.12 -1.46 11.93
C VAL A 64 -0.06 -1.28 10.98
N SER A 65 -1.31 -1.26 11.47
CA SER A 65 -2.46 -0.95 10.62
C SER A 65 -2.44 0.50 10.14
N ASP A 66 -2.06 1.45 11.01
CA ASP A 66 -1.97 2.87 10.68
C ASP A 66 -0.87 3.17 9.66
N GLY A 67 0.29 2.50 9.76
CA GLY A 67 1.34 2.57 8.75
C GLY A 67 0.89 2.06 7.39
N CYS A 68 0.11 0.98 7.34
CA CYS A 68 -0.45 0.44 6.11
C CYS A 68 -1.43 1.43 5.48
N GLN A 69 -2.32 2.00 6.27
CA GLN A 69 -3.25 3.03 5.80
C GLN A 69 -2.50 4.30 5.34
N GLY A 70 -1.44 4.68 6.06
CA GLY A 70 -0.55 5.78 5.71
C GLY A 70 0.17 5.55 4.38
N GLY A 71 0.70 4.34 4.17
CA GLY A 71 1.34 3.95 2.91
C GLY A 71 0.37 3.96 1.74
N TYR A 72 -0.86 3.47 1.94
CA TYR A 72 -1.91 3.53 0.92
C TYR A 72 -2.26 4.98 0.53
N ARG A 73 -2.48 5.86 1.52
CA ARG A 73 -2.74 7.28 1.27
C ARG A 73 -1.57 7.96 0.58
N SER A 74 -0.35 7.65 1.00
CA SER A 74 0.86 8.20 0.39
C SER A 74 1.01 7.82 -1.07
N ALA A 75 0.75 6.55 -1.41
CA ALA A 75 0.75 6.07 -2.78
C ALA A 75 -0.34 6.76 -3.62
N ARG A 76 -1.55 6.90 -3.05
CA ARG A 76 -2.67 7.63 -3.67
C ARG A 76 -2.34 9.09 -3.93
N ASP A 77 -1.65 9.74 -3.01
CA ASP A 77 -1.28 11.16 -3.09
C ASP A 77 -0.02 11.37 -3.97
N GLY A 78 0.53 10.30 -4.57
CA GLY A 78 1.64 10.36 -5.52
C GLY A 78 3.03 10.49 -4.88
N MET A 79 3.15 10.24 -3.56
CA MET A 79 4.44 10.25 -2.89
C MET A 79 5.26 9.01 -3.27
N GLN A 80 6.58 9.17 -3.37
CA GLN A 80 7.47 8.05 -3.67
C GLN A 80 7.79 7.27 -2.40
N TYR A 81 7.69 5.94 -2.47
CA TYR A 81 8.00 5.07 -1.32
C TYR A 81 9.40 5.34 -0.73
N LYS A 82 10.39 5.63 -1.59
CA LYS A 82 11.77 5.91 -1.17
C LYS A 82 11.90 7.14 -0.27
N ASP A 83 11.03 8.13 -0.44
CA ASP A 83 11.06 9.34 0.39
C ASP A 83 10.53 9.04 1.80
N ILE A 84 9.51 8.18 1.90
CA ILE A 84 8.94 7.71 3.17
C ILE A 84 9.92 6.79 3.88
N GLU A 85 10.56 5.87 3.14
CA GLU A 85 11.60 5.00 3.65
C GLU A 85 12.76 5.82 4.26
N ARG A 86 13.22 6.86 3.55
CA ARG A 86 14.24 7.78 4.05
C ARG A 86 13.79 8.52 5.31
N TYR A 87 12.54 8.99 5.35
CA TYR A 87 12.01 9.70 6.52
C TYR A 87 11.95 8.78 7.75
N LEU A 88 11.36 7.58 7.61
CA LEU A 88 11.21 6.63 8.70
C LEU A 88 12.55 6.13 9.24
N THR A 89 13.53 5.91 8.37
CA THR A 89 14.89 5.51 8.77
C THR A 89 15.69 6.64 9.43
N GLN A 90 15.38 7.90 9.16
CA GLN A 90 15.98 9.05 9.85
C GLN A 90 15.36 9.25 11.24
N GLU A 91 14.03 9.20 11.34
CA GLU A 91 13.31 9.39 12.61
C GLU A 91 13.43 8.18 13.56
N SER A 92 13.71 6.99 13.03
CA SER A 92 13.80 5.77 13.84
C SER A 92 14.92 5.76 14.87
N SER A 93 15.86 6.70 14.80
CA SER A 93 16.86 6.90 15.86
C SER A 93 16.24 7.14 17.25
N GLN A 94 14.93 7.41 17.33
CA GLN A 94 14.20 7.70 18.58
C GLN A 94 13.01 6.73 18.86
N SER A 95 12.74 5.74 18.01
CA SER A 95 11.56 4.88 18.14
C SER A 95 11.89 3.55 18.84
N GLU A 96 11.07 3.14 19.82
CA GLU A 96 11.12 1.80 20.42
C GLU A 96 10.65 0.69 19.47
N LEU A 97 10.08 1.06 18.31
CA LEU A 97 9.47 0.12 17.38
C LEU A 97 10.44 -0.24 16.25
N PRO A 98 10.48 -1.52 15.84
CA PRO A 98 11.32 -1.96 14.74
C PRO A 98 10.95 -1.20 13.47
N VAL A 99 11.91 -0.45 12.93
CA VAL A 99 11.78 0.34 11.70
C VAL A 99 11.33 -0.54 10.55
N ASP A 100 11.89 -1.74 10.48
CA ASP A 100 11.61 -2.74 9.45
C ASP A 100 10.13 -3.16 9.46
N LEU A 101 9.53 -3.28 10.65
CA LEU A 101 8.12 -3.60 10.79
C LEU A 101 7.23 -2.47 10.25
N MET A 102 7.62 -1.21 10.52
CA MET A 102 6.90 -0.05 9.98
C MET A 102 7.09 0.15 8.48
N LEU A 103 8.29 -0.08 7.96
CA LEU A 103 8.55 -0.02 6.53
C LEU A 103 7.74 -1.10 5.78
N GLU A 104 7.72 -2.32 6.30
CA GLU A 104 6.97 -3.41 5.67
C GLU A 104 5.45 -3.14 5.74
N SER A 105 4.97 -2.55 6.83
CA SER A 105 3.60 -2.04 6.94
C SER A 105 3.26 -1.01 5.86
N VAL A 106 4.07 0.03 5.69
CA VAL A 106 3.87 1.08 4.67
C VAL A 106 3.90 0.48 3.27
N LYS A 107 4.82 -0.44 3.02
CA LYS A 107 4.97 -1.14 1.74
C LYS A 107 3.75 -1.98 1.39
N VAL A 108 3.12 -2.63 2.38
CA VAL A 108 1.82 -3.30 2.19
C VAL A 108 0.79 -2.29 1.70
N GLY A 109 0.67 -1.13 2.35
CA GLY A 109 -0.23 -0.06 1.93
C GLY A 109 -0.02 0.41 0.49
N TYR A 110 1.23 0.62 0.10
CA TYR A 110 1.62 0.93 -1.27
C TYR A 110 1.18 -0.16 -2.26
N SER A 111 1.40 -1.42 -1.89
CA SER A 111 1.01 -2.56 -2.73
C SER A 111 -0.50 -2.67 -2.88
N LEU A 112 -1.28 -2.39 -1.83
CA LEU A 112 -2.75 -2.39 -1.89
C LEU A 112 -3.24 -1.35 -2.91
N TYR A 113 -2.69 -0.13 -2.87
CA TYR A 113 -3.03 0.93 -3.82
C TYR A 113 -2.64 0.56 -5.26
N ASN A 114 -1.39 0.13 -5.47
CA ASN A 114 -0.87 -0.15 -6.81
C ASN A 114 -1.52 -1.39 -7.46
N ASN A 115 -1.96 -2.36 -6.65
CA ASN A 115 -2.53 -3.61 -7.16
C ASN A 115 -4.07 -3.62 -7.16
N GLY A 116 -4.72 -2.59 -6.63
CA GLY A 116 -6.19 -2.50 -6.56
C GLY A 116 -6.85 -3.53 -5.65
N ASN A 117 -6.17 -3.95 -4.57
CA ASN A 117 -6.62 -4.98 -3.61
C ASN A 117 -6.54 -4.47 -2.18
#